data_AF-A0A1Q9A9D5-F1
#
_entry.id   AF-A0A1Q9A9D5-F1
#
_cell.length_a   1.000
_cell.length_b   1.000
_cell.length_c   1.000
_cell.angle_alpha   90.00
_cell.angle_beta   90.00
_cell.angle_gamma   90.00
#
_symmetry.space_group_name_H-M   'P 1'
#
loop_
_entity.id
_entity.type
_entity.pdbx_description
1 polymer ?
#
loop_
_entity_poly.entity_id
_entity_poly.type
_entity_poly.pdbx_seq_one_letter_code
_entity_poly.pdbx_strand_id
1 'polypeptide(L)'
;MIDSAPSHDITQEDLLGRINAHRELLIALMTAGLKGPDAVRDLVQDLEQEAQLSDGQEDPGAVPNRALAEAIAAQRETRDILAAARARAGQSDPKA
;
A
#
# COMPACT_ATOMS: atom_id res chain seq x y z
N MET A 1 -22.40 24.55 -15.09
CA MET A 1 -22.30 24.04 -13.71
C MET A 1 -21.21 23.00 -13.74
N ILE A 2 -19.98 23.38 -13.40
CA ILE A 2 -18.82 22.48 -13.41
C ILE A 2 -18.91 21.71 -12.10
N ASP A 3 -19.09 20.41 -12.19
CA ASP A 3 -19.00 19.48 -11.07
C ASP A 3 -17.54 19.45 -10.62
N SER A 4 -17.22 20.18 -9.56
CA SER A 4 -15.91 20.11 -8.92
C SER A 4 -15.83 18.75 -8.24
N ALA A 5 -15.06 17.83 -8.84
CA ALA A 5 -14.65 16.60 -8.19
C ALA A 5 -14.19 16.91 -6.74
N PRO A 6 -14.64 16.16 -5.73
CA PRO A 6 -14.25 16.42 -4.36
C PRO A 6 -12.72 16.38 -4.27
N SER A 7 -12.11 17.50 -3.88
CA SER A 7 -10.74 17.51 -3.38
C SER A 7 -10.67 16.46 -2.29
N HIS A 8 -9.85 15.42 -2.50
CA HIS A 8 -9.64 14.36 -1.52
C HIS A 8 -8.88 14.99 -0.34
N ASP A 9 -9.61 15.65 0.55
CA ASP A 9 -9.05 16.14 1.80
C ASP A 9 -8.59 14.91 2.56
N ILE A 10 -7.27 14.83 2.79
CA ILE A 10 -6.65 13.76 3.56
C ILE A 10 -7.32 13.75 4.94
N THR A 11 -8.06 12.68 5.23
CA THR A 11 -8.70 12.51 6.53
C THR A 11 -7.67 12.11 7.58
N GLN A 12 -8.04 12.24 8.86
CA GLN A 12 -7.17 11.76 9.93
C GLN A 12 -6.94 10.25 9.83
N GLU A 13 -8.00 9.49 9.50
CA GLU A 13 -7.95 8.05 9.28
C GLU A 13 -7.04 7.68 8.10
N ASP A 14 -7.05 8.46 7.02
CA ASP A 14 -6.12 8.28 5.89
C ASP A 14 -4.66 8.45 6.34
N LEU A 15 -4.38 9.54 7.05
CA LEU A 15 -3.03 9.79 7.56
C LEU A 15 -2.56 8.69 8.52
N LEU A 16 -3.41 8.23 9.43
CA LEU A 16 -3.10 7.15 10.37
C LEU A 16 -2.83 5.84 9.63
N GLY A 17 -3.66 5.48 8.65
CA GLY A 17 -3.45 4.31 7.81
C GLY A 17 -2.10 4.35 7.08
N ARG A 18 -1.77 5.49 6.47
CA ARG A 18 -0.49 5.70 5.77
C ARG A 18 0.72 5.59 6.69
N ILE A 19 0.67 6.21 7.88
CA ILE A 19 1.74 6.10 8.88
C ILE A 19 1.89 4.65 9.35
N ASN A 20 0.77 3.95 9.57
CA ASN A 20 0.80 2.56 9.99
C ASN A 20 1.42 1.65 8.91
N ALA A 21 1.08 1.86 7.64
CA ALA A 21 1.70 1.13 6.53
C ALA A 21 3.22 1.28 6.49
N HIS A 22 3.73 2.50 6.65
CA HIS A 22 5.18 2.74 6.72
C HIS A 22 5.83 2.01 7.91
N ARG A 23 5.18 2.04 9.08
CA ARG A 23 5.66 1.36 10.28
C ARG A 23 5.75 -0.15 10.06
N GLU A 24 4.68 -0.76 9.54
CA GLU A 24 4.63 -2.20 9.31
C GLU A 24 5.64 -2.63 8.23
N LEU A 25 5.78 -1.87 7.14
CA LEU A 25 6.80 -2.12 6.13
C LEU A 25 8.22 -2.04 6.68
N LEU A 26 8.51 -1.06 7.55
CA LEU A 26 9.82 -0.95 8.19
C LEU A 26 10.10 -2.15 9.11
N ILE A 27 9.12 -2.56 9.91
CA ILE A 27 9.23 -3.74 10.78
C ILE A 27 9.45 -5.00 9.94
N ALA A 28 8.70 -5.17 8.86
CA ALA A 28 8.84 -6.31 7.96
C ALA A 28 10.22 -6.34 7.31
N LEU A 29 10.70 -5.21 6.80
CA LEU A 29 12.03 -5.09 6.20
C LEU A 29 13.16 -5.37 7.20
N MET A 30 13.06 -4.82 8.42
CA MET A 30 14.03 -5.11 9.48
C MET A 30 14.01 -6.60 9.87
N THR A 31 12.81 -7.17 10.00
CA THR A 31 12.63 -8.60 10.32
C THR A 31 13.25 -9.49 9.24
N ALA A 32 13.01 -9.18 7.97
CA ALA A 32 13.58 -9.89 6.83
C ALA A 32 15.11 -9.74 6.81
N GLY A 33 15.63 -8.53 7.01
CA GLY A 33 17.07 -8.26 7.08
C GLY A 33 17.77 -9.03 8.21
N LEU A 34 17.12 -9.20 9.36
CA LEU A 34 17.63 -10.02 10.47
C LEU A 34 17.63 -11.53 10.17
N LYS A 35 16.70 -12.01 9.35
CA LYS A 35 16.61 -13.42 8.94
C LYS A 35 17.60 -13.78 7.83
N GLY A 36 18.00 -12.81 7.02
CA GLY A 36 18.98 -12.98 5.94
C GLY A 36 18.44 -12.61 4.55
N PRO A 37 19.29 -12.69 3.51
CA PRO A 37 18.98 -12.18 2.18
C PRO A 37 17.79 -12.87 1.50
N ASP A 38 17.60 -14.18 1.73
CA ASP A 38 16.46 -14.91 1.16
C ASP A 38 15.12 -14.39 1.70
N ALA A 39 15.05 -14.07 3.00
CA ALA A 39 13.84 -13.52 3.60
C ALA A 39 13.48 -12.11 3.08
N VAL A 40 14.48 -11.32 2.67
CA VAL A 40 14.24 -10.01 2.03
C VAL A 40 13.63 -10.19 0.64
N ARG A 41 14.11 -11.20 -0.10
CA ARG A 41 13.53 -11.55 -1.40
C ARG A 41 12.09 -12.04 -1.24
N ASP A 42 11.84 -12.93 -0.29
CA ASP A 42 10.51 -13.47 -0.01
C ASP A 42 9.52 -12.34 0.38
N LEU A 43 9.95 -11.42 1.25
CA LEU A 43 9.14 -10.25 1.62
C LEU A 43 8.73 -9.42 0.40
N VAL A 44 9.67 -9.12 -0.50
CA VAL A 44 9.35 -8.38 -1.73
C VAL A 44 8.32 -9.15 -2.54
N GLN A 45 8.54 -10.45 -2.77
CA GLN A 45 7.62 -11.29 -3.54
C GLN A 45 6.21 -11.35 -2.92
N ASP A 46 6.09 -11.39 -1.60
CA ASP A 46 4.80 -11.40 -0.89
C ASP A 46 4.07 -10.07 -1.07
N LEU A 47 4.76 -8.94 -0.93
CA LEU A 47 4.20 -7.60 -1.15
C LEU A 47 3.70 -7.42 -2.59
N GLU A 48 4.40 -8.01 -3.56
CA GLU A 48 3.99 -7.99 -4.97
C GLU A 48 2.70 -8.78 -5.22
N GLN A 49 2.54 -9.93 -4.58
CA GLN A 49 1.32 -10.73 -4.68
C GLN A 49 0.14 -10.01 -4.02
N GLU A 50 0.35 -9.42 -2.84
CA GLU A 50 -0.70 -8.69 -2.13
C GLU A 50 -1.18 -7.46 -2.91
N ALA A 51 -0.26 -6.71 -3.51
CA ALA A 51 -0.59 -5.57 -4.36
C ALA A 51 -1.44 -5.97 -5.58
N GLN A 52 -1.18 -7.15 -6.16
CA GLN A 52 -1.95 -7.68 -7.30
C GLN A 52 -3.36 -8.14 -6.91
N LEU A 53 -3.53 -8.76 -5.74
CA LEU A 53 -4.84 -9.24 -5.26
C LEU A 53 -5.79 -8.09 -4.92
N SER A 54 -5.25 -6.97 -4.43
CA SER A 54 -6.02 -5.84 -3.93
C SER A 54 -6.66 -4.99 -5.03
N ASP A 55 -6.01 -4.85 -6.19
CA ASP A 55 -6.51 -4.09 -7.35
C ASP A 55 -7.88 -4.59 -7.87
N GLY A 56 -8.26 -5.83 -7.51
CA GLY A 56 -9.54 -6.43 -7.90
C GLY A 56 -10.69 -6.32 -6.88
N GLN A 57 -10.52 -5.70 -5.71
CA GLN A 57 -11.45 -5.85 -4.57
C GLN A 57 -11.91 -4.53 -3.88
N GLU A 58 -11.66 -3.35 -4.43
CA GLU A 58 -12.23 -2.11 -3.85
C GLU A 58 -13.75 -2.03 -4.12
N ASP A 59 -14.59 -2.48 -3.17
CA ASP A 59 -16.06 -2.33 -3.20
C ASP A 59 -16.46 -0.87 -2.95
N PRO A 60 -17.05 -0.17 -3.94
CA PRO A 60 -17.41 1.25 -3.84
C PRO A 60 -18.59 1.56 -2.89
N GLY A 61 -19.16 0.56 -2.19
CA GLY A 61 -20.36 0.72 -1.37
C GLY A 61 -20.19 0.51 0.14
N ALA A 62 -19.00 0.15 0.64
CA ALA A 62 -18.81 -0.15 2.06
C ALA A 62 -18.87 1.15 2.90
N VAL A 63 -19.78 1.20 3.88
CA VAL A 63 -19.84 2.32 4.84
C VAL A 63 -18.55 2.31 5.65
N PRO A 64 -17.67 3.32 5.53
CA PRO A 64 -16.40 3.30 6.22
C PRO A 64 -16.65 3.46 7.72
N ASN A 65 -16.39 2.42 8.50
CA ASN A 65 -16.02 2.65 9.89
C ASN A 65 -14.54 3.10 9.92
N ARG A 66 -14.12 3.78 10.99
CA ARG A 66 -12.77 4.35 11.08
C ARG A 66 -11.67 3.32 10.82
N ALA A 67 -11.80 2.13 11.41
CA ALA A 67 -10.83 1.05 11.24
C ALA A 67 -10.71 0.57 9.78
N LEU A 68 -11.84 0.51 9.05
CA LEU A 68 -11.84 0.15 7.63
C LEU A 68 -11.20 1.25 6.78
N ALA A 69 -11.47 2.53 7.07
CA ALA A 69 -10.85 3.66 6.37
C ALA A 69 -9.32 3.66 6.58
N GLU A 70 -8.85 3.44 7.81
CA GLU A 70 -7.42 3.29 8.13
C GLU A 70 -6.79 2.10 7.38
N ALA A 71 -7.48 0.95 7.34
CA ALA A 71 -6.97 -0.25 6.65
C ALA A 71 -6.86 -0.05 5.14
N ILE A 72 -7.87 0.58 4.51
CA ILE A 72 -7.86 0.91 3.09
C ILE A 72 -6.71 1.88 2.77
N ALA A 73 -6.53 2.93 3.60
CA ALA A 73 -5.44 3.87 3.42
C ALA A 73 -4.07 3.21 3.60
N ALA A 74 -3.93 2.31 4.56
CA ALA A 74 -2.69 1.55 4.76
C ALA A 74 -2.36 0.66 3.56
N GLN A 75 -3.37 -0.05 3.03
CA GLN A 75 -3.20 -0.92 1.87
C GLN A 75 -2.80 -0.13 0.61
N ARG A 76 -3.47 1.00 0.37
CA ARG A 76 -3.15 1.92 -0.73
C ARG A 76 -1.71 2.43 -0.64
N GLU A 77 -1.29 2.86 0.54
CA GLU A 77 0.06 3.37 0.77
C GLU A 77 1.12 2.28 0.54
N THR A 78 0.88 1.05 1.01
CA THR A 78 1.79 -0.08 0.75
C THR A 78 2.01 -0.32 -0.74
N ARG A 79 0.94 -0.29 -1.54
CA ARG A 79 1.01 -0.43 -3.00
C ARG A 79 1.81 0.72 -3.63
N ASP A 80 1.52 1.95 -3.24
CA ASP A 80 2.16 3.13 -3.80
C ASP A 80 3.67 3.15 -3.45
N ILE A 81 4.05 2.71 -2.25
CA ILE A 81 5.46 2.51 -1.85
C ILE A 81 6.14 1.44 -2.72
N LEU A 82 5.49 0.30 -2.94
CA LEU A 82 6.05 -0.79 -3.75
C LEU A 82 6.24 -0.35 -5.21
N ALA A 83 5.25 0.33 -5.79
CA ALA A 83 5.34 0.89 -7.13
C ALA A 83 6.50 1.90 -7.23
N ALA A 84 6.66 2.79 -6.24
CA ALA A 84 7.76 3.73 -6.19
C ALA A 84 9.13 3.04 -6.02
N ALA A 85 9.20 1.96 -5.24
CA ALA A 85 10.41 1.16 -5.07
C ALA A 85 10.82 0.48 -6.38
N ARG A 86 9.86 -0.13 -7.09
CA ARG A 86 10.07 -0.74 -8.41
C ARG A 86 10.58 0.27 -9.44
N ALA A 87 9.92 1.43 -9.53
CA ALA A 87 10.33 2.50 -10.43
C ALA A 87 11.79 2.94 -10.17
N ARG A 88 12.20 3.06 -8.90
CA ARG A 88 13.59 3.39 -8.52
C ARG A 88 14.58 2.25 -8.80
N ALA A 89 14.14 1.00 -8.72
CA ALA A 89 14.95 -0.18 -9.05
C ALA A 89 15.13 -0.39 -10.56
N GLY A 90 14.48 0.42 -11.41
CA GLY A 90 14.47 0.23 -12.85
C GLY A 90 13.59 -0.93 -13.31
N GLN A 91 12.68 -1.39 -12.45
CA GLN A 91 11.70 -2.42 -12.77
C GLN A 91 10.40 -1.71 -13.14
N SER A 92 10.14 -1.54 -14.44
CA SER A 92 8.81 -1.17 -14.93
C SER A 92 7.92 -2.41 -14.95
N ASP A 93 6.66 -2.29 -14.53
CA ASP A 93 5.70 -3.39 -14.57
C ASP A 93 5.72 -4.10 -15.93
N PRO A 94 5.78 -5.45 -15.97
CA PRO A 94 5.55 -6.17 -17.19
C PRO A 94 4.06 -6.04 -17.55
N LYS A 95 3.82 -5.09 -18.47
CA LYS A 95 2.72 -5.01 -19.44
C LYS A 95 1.45 -4.25 -19.05
N ALA A 96 1.18 -3.25 -19.88
CA ALA A 96 -0.14 -2.72 -20.25
C ALA A 96 -0.97 -3.72 -21.09
#